data_AF-A0A4S2MB95-F1
#
_entry.id   AF-A0A4S2MB95-F1
#
_cell.length_a   1.000
_cell.length_b   1.000
_cell.length_c   1.000
_cell.angle_alpha   90.00
_cell.angle_beta   90.00
_cell.angle_gamma   90.00
#
_symmetry.space_group_name_H-M   'P 1'
#
loop_
_entity.id
_entity.type
_entity.pdbx_description
1 polymer ?
#
loop_
_entity_poly.entity_id
_entity_poly.type
_entity_poly.pdbx_seq_one_letter_code
_entity_poly.pdbx_strand_id
1 'polypeptide(L)'
;MSGNAGMEQLIPLVNKLQDAFSSLGLPLNLDLPQIAVVGSQSAGKSSVLENFVGRDFLPRGSGIVTRRPLVLQLINARSEYAEFLHLKNKQFTNFDEVRKEIEAETDRVTGLNKGISNLPINLRVYSPNVLNLTLIDLPGMTKVPVGDQPPDIEIQIRNMILEFITQESCLILAVSPANSDLANSDALKLAKEVDPQGMRTIGVITKLDLMDQGTDAKDVLENRLLPLRRVPPIRTEL
;
A
#
# COMPACT_ATOMS: atom_id res chain seq x y z
N MET A 1 13.81 20.25 17.65
CA MET A 1 13.60 19.18 16.64
C MET A 1 13.72 17.83 17.34
N SER A 2 12.63 17.29 17.88
CA SER A 2 12.66 16.06 18.70
C SER A 2 11.38 15.23 18.50
N GLY A 3 10.95 15.07 17.24
CA GLY A 3 9.65 14.47 16.92
C GLY A 3 9.66 12.96 16.65
N ASN A 4 10.81 12.36 16.28
CA ASN A 4 10.81 11.01 15.68
C ASN A 4 11.72 9.97 16.35
N ALA A 5 12.36 10.28 17.48
CA ALA A 5 13.31 9.35 18.13
C ALA A 5 12.69 7.98 18.48
N GLY A 6 11.40 7.96 18.83
CA GLY A 6 10.67 6.71 19.06
C GLY A 6 10.43 5.89 17.79
N MET A 7 10.09 6.53 16.67
CA MET A 7 9.91 5.85 15.38
C MET A 7 11.24 5.33 14.81
N GLU A 8 12.32 6.09 14.95
CA GLU A 8 13.66 5.70 14.48
C GLU A 8 14.15 4.38 15.11
N GLN A 9 13.75 4.10 16.35
CA GLN A 9 14.09 2.84 17.04
C GLN A 9 13.06 1.73 16.81
N LEU A 10 11.77 2.08 16.71
CA LEU A 10 10.68 1.11 16.58
C LEU A 10 10.71 0.40 15.22
N ILE A 11 11.00 1.12 14.15
CA ILE A 11 10.84 0.60 12.78
C ILE A 11 11.87 -0.49 12.44
N PRO A 12 13.17 -0.35 12.77
CA PRO A 12 14.12 -1.44 12.58
C PRO A 12 13.74 -2.72 13.35
N LEU A 13 13.12 -2.59 14.54
CA LEU A 13 12.67 -3.72 15.34
C LEU A 13 11.45 -4.41 14.70
N VAL A 14 10.46 -3.62 14.29
CA VAL A 14 9.29 -4.05 13.51
C VAL A 14 9.72 -4.83 12.27
N ASN A 15 10.69 -4.30 11.51
CA ASN A 15 11.19 -4.93 10.28
C ASN A 15 11.85 -6.28 10.54
N LYS A 16 12.65 -6.41 11.60
CA LYS A 16 13.28 -7.70 11.98
C LYS A 16 12.26 -8.75 12.40
N LEU A 17 11.20 -8.33 13.12
CA LEU A 17 10.10 -9.22 13.48
C LEU A 17 9.33 -9.69 12.24
N GLN A 18 9.01 -8.79 11.31
CA GLN A 18 8.32 -9.13 10.06
C GLN A 18 9.07 -10.17 9.22
N ASP A 19 10.39 -10.04 9.09
CA ASP A 19 11.20 -11.04 8.39
C ASP A 19 11.15 -12.41 9.03
N ALA A 20 11.29 -12.46 10.36
CA ALA A 20 11.40 -13.73 11.09
C ALA A 20 10.15 -14.57 10.83
N PHE A 21 8.96 -13.99 10.95
CA PHE A 21 7.71 -14.71 10.70
C PHE A 21 7.51 -15.02 9.21
N SER A 22 7.81 -14.07 8.32
CA SER A 22 7.69 -14.28 6.86
C SER A 22 8.60 -15.43 6.39
N SER A 23 9.83 -15.50 6.91
CA SER A 23 10.79 -16.55 6.57
C SER A 23 10.39 -17.94 7.08
N LEU A 24 9.60 -17.99 8.16
CA LEU A 24 9.06 -19.21 8.75
C LEU A 24 7.70 -19.62 8.15
N GLY A 25 7.12 -18.80 7.26
CA GLY A 25 5.76 -18.99 6.76
C GLY A 25 4.70 -18.95 7.86
N LEU A 26 5.03 -18.36 9.02
CA LEU A 26 4.13 -18.25 10.16
C LEU A 26 3.31 -16.96 10.05
N PRO A 27 2.00 -17.01 10.37
CA PRO A 27 1.23 -15.79 10.53
C PRO A 27 1.83 -14.96 11.66
N LEU A 28 2.13 -13.70 11.38
CA LEU A 28 2.66 -12.77 12.36
C LEU A 28 1.50 -12.28 13.23
N ASN A 29 1.28 -12.93 14.38
CA ASN A 29 0.32 -12.50 15.41
C ASN A 29 0.87 -11.33 16.25
N LEU A 30 1.51 -10.37 15.60
CA LEU A 30 2.02 -9.14 16.23
C LEU A 30 1.49 -7.94 15.44
N ASP A 31 0.68 -7.14 16.09
CA ASP A 31 0.08 -5.93 15.52
C ASP A 31 1.14 -4.81 15.44
N LEU A 32 2.01 -4.90 14.43
CA LEU A 32 3.01 -3.87 14.14
C LEU A 32 2.34 -2.74 13.34
N PRO A 33 2.72 -1.47 13.58
CA PRO A 33 2.14 -0.35 12.83
C PRO A 33 2.57 -0.42 11.36
N GLN A 34 1.59 -0.53 10.47
CA GLN A 34 1.77 -0.68 9.03
C GLN A 34 0.76 0.21 8.29
N ILE A 35 1.06 0.59 7.05
CA ILE A 35 0.15 1.38 6.21
C ILE A 35 -0.30 0.51 5.03
N ALA A 36 -1.55 0.08 5.03
CA ALA A 36 -2.14 -0.64 3.91
C ALA A 36 -2.75 0.33 2.89
N VAL A 37 -2.36 0.19 1.62
CA VAL A 37 -2.87 1.03 0.54
C VAL A 37 -4.06 0.34 -0.12
N VAL A 38 -5.24 0.95 0.01
CA VAL A 38 -6.51 0.40 -0.50
C VAL A 38 -7.10 1.33 -1.54
N GLY A 39 -7.64 0.76 -2.61
CA GLY A 39 -8.25 1.53 -3.70
C GLY A 39 -8.62 0.65 -4.88
N SER A 40 -9.52 1.15 -5.72
CA SER A 40 -9.89 0.46 -6.95
C SER A 40 -8.69 0.24 -7.87
N GLN A 41 -8.83 -0.68 -8.82
CA GLN A 41 -7.84 -0.83 -9.89
C GLN A 41 -7.61 0.52 -10.58
N SER A 42 -6.34 0.84 -10.84
CA SER A 42 -5.95 2.11 -11.50
C SER A 42 -6.27 3.39 -10.71
N ALA A 43 -6.62 3.31 -9.42
CA ALA A 43 -6.79 4.48 -8.55
C ALA A 43 -5.50 5.29 -8.30
N GLY A 44 -4.33 4.77 -8.71
CA GLY A 44 -3.03 5.41 -8.51
C GLY A 44 -2.26 4.93 -7.27
N LYS A 45 -2.63 3.78 -6.68
CA LYS A 45 -1.96 3.17 -5.51
C LYS A 45 -0.44 3.04 -5.72
N SER A 46 -0.04 2.36 -6.80
CA SER A 46 1.37 2.15 -7.12
C SER A 46 2.11 3.48 -7.33
N SER A 47 1.48 4.47 -7.97
CA SER A 47 2.08 5.80 -8.14
C SER A 47 2.25 6.55 -6.82
N VAL A 48 1.32 6.41 -5.87
CA VAL A 48 1.47 6.97 -4.52
C VAL A 48 2.67 6.32 -3.81
N LEU A 49 2.83 5.00 -3.93
CA LEU A 49 3.97 4.27 -3.34
C LEU A 49 5.30 4.64 -3.98
N GLU A 50 5.36 4.73 -5.31
CA GLU A 50 6.56 5.14 -6.05
C GLU A 50 6.97 6.56 -5.70
N ASN A 51 6.03 7.46 -5.43
CA ASN A 51 6.33 8.81 -4.95
C ASN A 51 6.97 8.84 -3.55
N PHE A 52 6.66 7.89 -2.66
CA PHE A 52 7.36 7.77 -1.37
C PHE A 52 8.82 7.35 -1.55
N VAL A 53 9.14 6.61 -2.61
CA VAL A 53 10.49 6.11 -2.91
C VAL A 53 11.27 7.07 -3.84
N GLY A 54 10.57 7.81 -4.70
CA GLY A 54 11.16 8.65 -5.74
C GLY A 54 11.69 7.87 -6.95
N ARG A 55 11.25 6.61 -7.13
CA ARG A 55 11.68 5.70 -8.21
C ARG A 55 10.49 4.93 -8.76
N ASP A 56 10.53 4.61 -10.05
CA ASP A 56 9.60 3.65 -10.66
C ASP A 56 10.14 2.24 -10.46
N PHE A 57 9.40 1.40 -9.74
CA PHE A 57 9.81 0.02 -9.46
C PHE A 57 8.63 -0.94 -9.32
N LEU A 58 7.41 -0.41 -9.26
CA LEU A 58 6.23 -1.24 -9.23
C LEU A 58 5.86 -1.63 -10.67
N PRO A 59 5.35 -2.85 -10.88
CA PRO A 59 4.88 -3.28 -12.19
C PRO A 59 3.76 -2.36 -12.70
N ARG A 60 3.73 -2.14 -14.02
CA ARG A 60 2.69 -1.32 -14.69
C ARG A 60 2.17 -2.08 -15.90
N GLY A 61 0.86 -2.02 -16.13
CA GLY A 61 0.24 -2.75 -17.24
C GLY A 61 -1.28 -2.63 -17.26
N SER A 62 -1.89 -3.23 -18.28
CA SER A 62 -3.35 -3.37 -18.39
C SER A 62 -3.84 -4.61 -17.61
N GLY A 63 -5.02 -4.52 -16.99
CA GLY A 63 -5.55 -5.57 -16.11
C GLY A 63 -5.04 -5.49 -14.67
N ILE A 64 -5.22 -6.56 -13.90
CA ILE A 64 -4.75 -6.63 -12.51
C ILE A 64 -3.24 -6.86 -12.51
N VAL A 65 -2.51 -5.79 -12.22
CA VAL A 65 -1.04 -5.79 -12.20
C VAL A 65 -0.52 -6.33 -10.86
N THR A 66 -0.99 -5.76 -9.75
CA THR A 66 -0.70 -6.26 -8.40
C THR A 66 -1.62 -7.44 -8.09
N ARG A 67 -1.10 -8.68 -8.14
CA ARG A 67 -1.83 -9.93 -7.86
C ARG A 67 -1.46 -10.60 -6.53
N ARG A 68 -0.48 -10.04 -5.83
CA ARG A 68 -0.01 -10.47 -4.51
C ARG A 68 0.19 -9.21 -3.65
N PRO A 69 0.00 -9.29 -2.32
CA PRO A 69 0.41 -8.21 -1.43
C PRO A 69 1.91 -7.94 -1.57
N LEU A 70 2.30 -6.68 -1.64
CA LEU A 70 3.71 -6.28 -1.58
C LEU A 70 3.94 -5.55 -0.25
N VAL A 71 4.69 -6.17 0.65
CA VAL A 71 5.16 -5.54 1.89
C VAL A 71 6.45 -4.80 1.56
N LEU A 72 6.33 -3.48 1.45
CA LEU A 72 7.41 -2.55 1.13
C LEU A 72 7.93 -1.90 2.41
N GLN A 73 9.13 -2.27 2.82
CA GLN A 73 9.83 -1.66 3.94
C GLN A 73 10.81 -0.62 3.41
N LEU A 74 10.54 0.66 3.71
CA LEU A 74 11.44 1.77 3.44
C LEU A 74 12.35 1.96 4.64
N ILE A 75 13.66 2.01 4.40
CA ILE A 75 14.68 2.14 5.43
C ILE A 75 15.61 3.29 5.05
N ASN A 76 15.68 4.31 5.91
CA ASN A 76 16.62 5.40 5.74
C ASN A 76 18.05 4.86 5.92
N ALA A 77 18.87 4.99 4.88
CA ALA A 77 20.23 4.50 4.86
C ALA A 77 21.12 5.40 4.01
N ARG A 78 22.44 5.33 4.17
CA ARG A 78 23.38 6.14 3.38
C ARG A 78 23.46 5.73 1.91
N SER A 79 23.17 4.47 1.61
CA SER A 79 23.25 3.90 0.27
C SER A 79 21.86 3.55 -0.24
N GLU A 80 21.65 3.71 -1.54
CA GLU A 80 20.38 3.37 -2.21
C GLU A 80 20.47 1.98 -2.86
N TYR A 81 19.66 1.03 -2.38
CA TYR A 81 19.55 -0.32 -2.93
C TYR A 81 18.27 -1.01 -2.42
N ALA A 82 17.90 -2.12 -3.05
CA ALA A 82 16.78 -2.95 -2.66
C ALA A 82 17.17 -4.40 -2.38
N GLU A 83 16.43 -5.07 -1.50
CA GLU A 83 16.62 -6.48 -1.14
C GLU A 83 15.26 -7.17 -1.06
N PHE A 84 15.16 -8.37 -1.65
CA PHE A 84 13.99 -9.22 -1.51
C PHE A 84 14.24 -10.30 -0.46
N LEU A 85 13.25 -10.58 0.38
CA LEU A 85 13.38 -11.62 1.41
C LEU A 85 13.63 -13.01 0.80
N HIS A 86 13.03 -13.30 -0.36
CA HIS A 86 13.19 -14.59 -1.05
C HIS A 86 14.52 -14.71 -1.80
N LEU A 87 15.25 -13.61 -2.03
CA LEU A 87 16.58 -13.60 -2.66
C LEU A 87 17.65 -13.12 -1.68
N LYS A 88 17.98 -14.00 -0.73
CA LYS A 88 18.99 -13.73 0.31
C LYS A 88 20.32 -13.30 -0.33
N ASN A 89 20.94 -12.27 0.25
CA ASN A 89 22.25 -11.72 -0.13
C ASN A 89 22.34 -11.12 -1.55
N LYS A 90 21.21 -10.86 -2.22
CA LYS A 90 21.19 -10.14 -3.49
C LYS A 90 20.72 -8.71 -3.28
N GLN A 91 21.60 -7.76 -3.58
CA GLN A 91 21.29 -6.34 -3.59
C GLN A 91 20.98 -5.89 -5.01
N PHE A 92 19.90 -5.15 -5.15
CA PHE A 92 19.45 -4.57 -6.41
C PHE A 92 19.71 -3.07 -6.36
N THR A 93 20.57 -2.58 -7.24
CA THR A 93 20.79 -1.13 -7.42
C THR A 93 20.02 -0.58 -8.61
N ASN A 94 19.59 -1.45 -9.52
CA ASN A 94 18.74 -1.12 -10.65
C ASN A 94 17.26 -1.43 -10.33
N PHE A 95 16.43 -0.39 -10.21
CA PHE A 95 15.01 -0.53 -9.89
C PHE A 95 14.17 -1.13 -11.03
N ASP A 96 14.67 -1.14 -12.27
CA ASP A 96 14.04 -1.92 -13.34
C ASP A 96 14.19 -3.44 -13.10
N GLU A 97 15.28 -3.87 -12.46
CA GLU A 97 15.44 -5.28 -12.06
C GLU A 97 14.54 -5.62 -10.86
N VAL A 98 14.34 -4.67 -9.95
CA VAL A 98 13.35 -4.81 -8.86
C VAL A 98 11.95 -5.03 -9.44
N ARG A 99 11.56 -4.23 -10.43
CA ARG A 99 10.27 -4.38 -11.12
C ARG A 99 10.11 -5.77 -11.74
N LYS A 100 11.10 -6.19 -12.53
CA LYS A 100 11.12 -7.52 -13.18
C LYS A 100 11.08 -8.66 -12.17
N GLU A 101 11.74 -8.51 -11.03
CA GLU A 101 11.72 -9.51 -9.96
C GLU A 101 10.32 -9.62 -9.32
N ILE A 102 9.63 -8.49 -9.08
CA ILE A 102 8.25 -8.52 -8.56
C ILE A 102 7.32 -9.25 -9.54
N GLU A 103 7.45 -8.98 -10.84
CA GLU A 103 6.67 -9.64 -11.89
C GLU A 103 6.96 -11.14 -11.93
N ALA A 104 8.24 -11.52 -12.00
CA ALA A 104 8.67 -12.91 -12.04
C ALA A 104 8.21 -13.70 -10.80
N GLU A 105 8.35 -13.10 -9.62
CA GLU A 105 7.94 -13.72 -8.35
C GLU A 105 6.42 -13.84 -8.23
N THR A 106 5.67 -12.90 -8.81
CA THR A 106 4.21 -13.00 -8.92
C THR A 106 3.82 -14.15 -9.83
N ASP A 107 4.37 -14.20 -11.05
CA ASP A 107 4.07 -15.24 -12.03
C ASP A 107 4.44 -16.64 -11.55
N ARG A 108 5.56 -16.77 -10.80
CA ARG A 108 5.99 -18.04 -10.21
C ARG A 108 4.93 -18.66 -9.28
N VAL A 109 4.20 -17.83 -8.53
CA VAL A 109 3.23 -18.29 -7.53
C VAL A 109 1.81 -18.35 -8.08
N THR A 110 1.39 -17.34 -8.84
CA THR A 110 0.00 -17.25 -9.33
C THR A 110 -0.18 -17.90 -10.71
N GLY A 111 0.92 -18.29 -11.37
CA GLY A 111 0.92 -18.67 -12.77
C GLY A 111 0.57 -17.49 -13.69
N LEU A 112 0.44 -17.82 -14.98
CA LEU A 112 0.08 -16.85 -16.03
C LEU A 112 -1.44 -16.61 -16.14
N ASN A 113 -2.26 -17.42 -15.47
CA ASN A 113 -3.72 -17.42 -15.57
C ASN A 113 -4.40 -16.30 -14.74
N LYS A 114 -3.70 -15.19 -14.49
CA LYS A 114 -4.22 -13.98 -13.80
C LYS A 114 -4.84 -14.22 -12.40
N GLY A 115 -4.56 -15.34 -11.76
CA GLY A 115 -4.97 -15.61 -10.37
C GLY A 115 -4.29 -14.67 -9.38
N ILE A 116 -4.79 -14.64 -8.14
CA ILE A 116 -4.18 -13.89 -7.03
C ILE A 116 -3.69 -14.85 -5.94
N SER A 117 -2.83 -14.36 -5.05
CA SER A 117 -2.38 -15.12 -3.89
C SER A 117 -2.17 -14.20 -2.69
N ASN A 118 -2.57 -14.66 -1.51
CA ASN A 118 -2.38 -13.91 -0.25
C ASN A 118 -0.93 -13.96 0.25
N LEU A 119 -0.05 -14.75 -0.39
CA LEU A 119 1.36 -14.84 -0.01
C LEU A 119 2.09 -13.53 -0.37
N PRO A 120 2.59 -12.76 0.62
CA PRO A 120 3.20 -11.46 0.34
C PRO A 120 4.56 -11.61 -0.35
N ILE A 121 4.92 -10.59 -1.13
CA ILE A 121 6.30 -10.33 -1.56
C ILE A 121 6.88 -9.33 -0.57
N ASN A 122 8.01 -9.66 0.06
CA ASN A 122 8.68 -8.77 1.01
C ASN A 122 9.86 -8.09 0.33
N LEU A 123 9.78 -6.77 0.20
CA LEU A 123 10.76 -5.92 -0.45
C LEU A 123 11.24 -4.85 0.53
N ARG A 124 12.57 -4.74 0.67
CA ARG A 124 13.23 -3.64 1.37
C ARG A 124 13.82 -2.68 0.39
N VAL A 125 13.63 -1.39 0.63
CA VAL A 125 14.31 -0.32 -0.08
C VAL A 125 15.06 0.52 0.94
N TYR A 126 16.38 0.51 0.81
CA TYR A 126 17.29 1.36 1.55
C TYR A 126 17.55 2.61 0.71
N SER A 127 17.40 3.81 1.27
CA SER A 127 17.70 5.06 0.56
C SER A 127 17.88 6.21 1.56
N PRO A 128 18.74 7.23 1.28
CA PRO A 128 18.85 8.41 2.14
C PRO A 128 17.62 9.31 2.05
N ASN A 129 16.79 9.14 1.02
CA ASN A 129 15.68 10.01 0.68
C ASN A 129 14.32 9.53 1.20
N VAL A 130 14.28 8.37 1.88
CA VAL A 130 13.04 7.79 2.39
C VAL A 130 12.97 7.91 3.90
N LEU A 131 11.74 7.95 4.42
CA LEU A 131 11.49 7.72 5.84
C LEU A 131 11.52 6.23 6.14
N ASN A 132 11.84 5.89 7.39
CA ASN A 132 11.59 4.55 7.88
C ASN A 132 10.06 4.34 7.90
N LEU A 133 9.52 3.43 7.10
CA LEU A 133 8.08 3.15 6.99
C LEU A 133 7.84 1.74 6.42
N THR A 134 6.71 1.12 6.79
CA THR A 134 6.25 -0.12 6.15
C THR A 134 4.90 0.12 5.49
N LEU A 135 4.87 -0.07 4.18
CA LEU A 135 3.71 0.09 3.30
C LEU A 135 3.31 -1.29 2.76
N ILE A 136 2.01 -1.53 2.64
CA ILE A 136 1.47 -2.75 2.02
C ILE A 136 0.70 -2.34 0.77
N ASP A 137 1.24 -2.65 -0.41
CA ASP A 137 0.46 -2.55 -1.65
C ASP A 137 -0.46 -3.76 -1.76
N LEU A 138 -1.75 -3.51 -1.95
CA LEU A 138 -2.76 -4.55 -2.09
C LEU A 138 -3.34 -4.52 -3.50
N PRO A 139 -3.77 -5.68 -4.05
CA PRO A 139 -4.49 -5.73 -5.31
C PRO A 139 -5.65 -4.72 -5.36
N GLY A 140 -5.78 -4.04 -6.50
CA GLY A 140 -6.89 -3.10 -6.69
C GLY A 140 -8.21 -3.83 -6.84
N MET A 141 -9.26 -3.31 -6.20
CA MET A 141 -10.61 -3.86 -6.35
C MET A 141 -11.08 -3.80 -7.80
N THR A 142 -11.68 -4.90 -8.26
CA THR A 142 -12.31 -5.05 -9.57
C THR A 142 -13.74 -5.57 -9.39
N LYS A 143 -14.67 -5.13 -10.23
CA LYS A 143 -16.09 -5.53 -10.17
C LYS A 143 -16.46 -6.61 -11.19
N VAL A 144 -15.64 -6.75 -12.23
CA VAL A 144 -15.88 -7.67 -13.33
C VAL A 144 -14.59 -8.45 -13.60
N PRO A 145 -14.62 -9.79 -13.58
CA PRO A 145 -13.47 -10.61 -13.94
C PRO A 145 -13.11 -10.40 -15.41
N VAL A 146 -11.81 -10.35 -15.71
CA VAL A 146 -11.30 -10.18 -17.09
C VAL A 146 -10.30 -11.29 -17.46
N GLY A 147 -10.45 -11.85 -18.66
CA GLY A 147 -9.63 -12.97 -19.12
C GLY A 147 -9.86 -14.22 -18.27
N ASP A 148 -8.78 -14.86 -17.82
CA ASP A 148 -8.82 -16.12 -17.06
C ASP A 148 -9.04 -15.94 -15.54
N GLN A 149 -9.47 -14.75 -15.11
CA GLN A 149 -9.76 -14.50 -13.71
C GLN A 149 -10.96 -15.32 -13.23
N PRO A 150 -10.91 -15.83 -11.98
CA PRO A 150 -12.02 -16.59 -11.45
C PRO A 150 -13.26 -15.68 -11.25
N PRO A 151 -14.49 -16.22 -11.37
CA PRO A 151 -15.72 -15.43 -11.26
C PRO A 151 -15.88 -14.69 -9.92
N ASP A 152 -15.26 -15.20 -8.86
CA ASP A 152 -15.27 -14.68 -7.49
C ASP A 152 -14.07 -13.79 -7.16
N ILE A 153 -13.30 -13.32 -8.17
CA ILE A 153 -12.09 -12.50 -7.96
C ILE A 153 -12.33 -11.27 -7.08
N GLU A 154 -13.48 -10.61 -7.22
CA GLU A 154 -13.87 -9.46 -6.39
C GLU A 154 -13.88 -9.83 -4.90
N ILE A 155 -14.48 -10.98 -4.56
CA ILE A 155 -14.59 -11.49 -3.20
C ILE A 155 -13.20 -11.86 -2.68
N GLN A 156 -12.38 -12.51 -3.50
CA GLN A 156 -11.02 -12.89 -3.10
C GLN A 156 -10.15 -11.67 -2.79
N ILE A 157 -10.16 -10.64 -3.65
CA ILE A 157 -9.42 -9.40 -3.42
C ILE A 157 -9.94 -8.68 -2.17
N ARG A 158 -11.26 -8.60 -2.00
CA ARG A 158 -11.86 -7.97 -0.81
C ARG A 158 -11.42 -8.68 0.47
N ASN A 159 -11.51 -10.01 0.50
CA ASN A 159 -11.11 -10.81 1.67
C ASN A 159 -9.62 -10.62 1.98
N MET A 160 -8.76 -10.65 0.95
CA MET A 160 -7.34 -10.37 1.11
C MET A 160 -7.09 -8.98 1.71
N ILE A 161 -7.78 -7.94 1.23
CA ILE A 161 -7.64 -6.58 1.79
C ILE A 161 -8.07 -6.57 3.27
N LEU A 162 -9.21 -7.19 3.59
CA LEU A 162 -9.75 -7.25 4.94
C LEU A 162 -8.82 -7.95 5.94
N GLU A 163 -8.04 -8.95 5.51
CA GLU A 163 -7.01 -9.60 6.34
C GLU A 163 -5.99 -8.58 6.90
N PHE A 164 -5.65 -7.54 6.12
CA PHE A 164 -4.73 -6.50 6.56
C PHE A 164 -5.43 -5.36 7.31
N ILE A 165 -6.51 -4.80 6.75
CA ILE A 165 -7.10 -3.56 7.29
C ILE A 165 -7.97 -3.76 8.53
N THR A 166 -8.32 -5.00 8.87
CA THR A 166 -9.04 -5.31 10.13
C THR A 166 -8.15 -5.16 11.36
N GLN A 167 -6.82 -5.24 11.20
CA GLN A 167 -5.87 -5.05 12.29
C GLN A 167 -5.92 -3.60 12.80
N GLU A 168 -6.05 -3.41 14.12
CA GLU A 168 -6.17 -2.07 14.72
C GLU A 168 -4.90 -1.22 14.56
N SER A 169 -3.72 -1.87 14.50
CA SER A 169 -2.43 -1.21 14.25
C SER A 169 -2.23 -0.80 12.79
N CYS A 170 -3.09 -1.25 11.88
CA CYS A 170 -2.98 -0.95 10.46
C CYS A 170 -3.64 0.40 10.15
N LEU A 171 -2.84 1.36 9.68
CA LEU A 171 -3.32 2.59 9.06
C LEU A 171 -3.80 2.28 7.64
N ILE A 172 -4.95 2.85 7.27
CA ILE A 172 -5.57 2.65 5.97
C ILE A 172 -5.31 3.87 5.10
N LEU A 173 -4.53 3.72 4.04
CA LEU A 173 -4.36 4.75 3.02
C LEU A 173 -5.41 4.53 1.92
N ALA A 174 -6.55 5.22 2.04
CA ALA A 174 -7.69 5.08 1.13
C ALA A 174 -7.52 5.96 -0.11
N VAL A 175 -7.03 5.37 -1.20
CA VAL A 175 -6.74 6.05 -2.46
C VAL A 175 -7.96 6.08 -3.37
N SER A 176 -8.44 7.29 -3.69
CA SER A 176 -9.59 7.53 -4.55
C SER A 176 -9.24 8.51 -5.68
N PRO A 177 -9.58 8.22 -6.94
CA PRO A 177 -9.33 9.15 -8.03
C PRO A 177 -10.39 10.25 -8.08
N ALA A 178 -9.96 11.49 -8.29
CA ALA A 178 -10.81 12.69 -8.28
C ALA A 178 -11.77 12.78 -9.47
N ASN A 179 -11.44 12.13 -10.59
CA ASN A 179 -12.27 12.05 -11.77
C ASN A 179 -13.44 11.04 -11.63
N SER A 180 -13.74 10.61 -10.40
CA SER A 180 -14.87 9.75 -10.06
C SER A 180 -15.53 10.26 -8.79
N ASP A 181 -16.84 10.04 -8.65
CA ASP A 181 -17.56 10.44 -7.46
C ASP A 181 -17.05 9.67 -6.23
N LEU A 182 -16.63 10.42 -5.20
CA LEU A 182 -16.09 9.89 -3.97
C LEU A 182 -17.11 9.04 -3.19
N ALA A 183 -18.41 9.30 -3.38
CA ALA A 183 -19.47 8.48 -2.79
C ALA A 183 -19.43 7.02 -3.29
N ASN A 184 -18.84 6.78 -4.47
CA ASN A 184 -18.65 5.47 -5.07
C ASN A 184 -17.25 4.89 -4.81
N SER A 185 -16.45 5.51 -3.92
CA SER A 185 -15.12 5.02 -3.59
C SER A 185 -15.18 3.70 -2.83
N ASP A 186 -14.78 2.63 -3.51
CA ASP A 186 -14.63 1.32 -2.89
C ASP A 186 -13.61 1.37 -1.73
N ALA A 187 -12.59 2.25 -1.81
CA ALA A 187 -11.58 2.42 -0.77
C ALA A 187 -12.18 2.94 0.54
N LEU A 188 -12.99 4.00 0.44
CA LEU A 188 -13.64 4.61 1.60
C LEU A 188 -14.78 3.75 2.14
N LYS A 189 -15.46 3.00 1.27
CA LYS A 189 -16.45 2.00 1.69
C LYS A 189 -15.80 0.95 2.59
N LEU A 190 -14.71 0.31 2.14
CA LEU A 190 -14.00 -0.67 2.96
C LEU A 190 -13.42 -0.06 4.24
N ALA A 191 -12.84 1.14 4.15
CA ALA A 191 -12.30 1.82 5.33
C ALA A 191 -13.38 2.08 6.37
N LYS A 192 -14.58 2.53 5.97
CA LYS A 192 -15.70 2.74 6.91
C LYS A 192 -16.26 1.44 7.51
N GLU A 193 -16.13 0.31 6.84
CA GLU A 193 -16.55 -0.99 7.38
C GLU A 193 -15.69 -1.39 8.60
N VAL A 194 -14.39 -1.09 8.58
CA VAL A 194 -13.42 -1.49 9.64
C VAL A 194 -12.93 -0.35 10.53
N ASP A 195 -13.16 0.90 10.14
CA ASP A 195 -12.83 2.13 10.87
C ASP A 195 -13.96 3.18 10.70
N PRO A 196 -15.16 2.94 11.28
CA PRO A 196 -16.32 3.83 11.10
C PRO A 196 -16.10 5.26 11.61
N GLN A 197 -15.20 5.43 12.58
CA GLN A 197 -14.86 6.72 13.17
C GLN A 197 -13.74 7.45 12.41
N GLY A 198 -13.11 6.80 11.41
CA GLY A 198 -12.02 7.36 10.62
C GLY A 198 -10.77 7.66 11.46
N MET A 199 -10.50 6.89 12.52
CA MET A 199 -9.39 7.10 13.46
C MET A 199 -8.02 6.83 12.84
N ARG A 200 -7.97 5.88 11.91
CA ARG A 200 -6.76 5.31 11.33
C ARG A 200 -6.81 5.29 9.80
N THR A 201 -7.75 6.03 9.22
CA THR A 201 -7.94 6.16 7.78
C THR A 201 -7.45 7.51 7.27
N ILE A 202 -6.53 7.48 6.31
CA ILE A 202 -6.02 8.65 5.60
C ILE A 202 -6.54 8.60 4.16
N GLY A 203 -7.37 9.58 3.79
CA GLY A 203 -7.87 9.72 2.42
C GLY A 203 -6.82 10.35 1.51
N VAL A 204 -6.58 9.73 0.35
CA VAL A 204 -5.70 10.26 -0.70
C VAL A 204 -6.52 10.45 -1.97
N ILE A 205 -6.51 11.67 -2.49
CA ILE A 205 -7.17 12.01 -3.74
C ILE A 205 -6.13 12.12 -4.86
N THR A 206 -6.27 11.30 -5.90
CA THR A 206 -5.37 11.27 -7.07
C THR A 206 -6.07 11.82 -8.31
N LYS A 207 -5.36 11.99 -9.43
CA LYS A 207 -5.94 12.36 -10.74
C LYS A 207 -6.78 13.65 -10.74
N LEU A 208 -6.41 14.64 -9.91
CA LEU A 208 -7.07 15.95 -9.87
C LEU A 208 -6.99 16.70 -11.21
N ASP A 209 -5.94 16.44 -11.97
CA ASP A 209 -5.71 16.93 -13.33
C ASP A 209 -6.71 16.41 -14.37
N LEU A 210 -7.41 15.31 -14.06
CA LEU A 210 -8.38 14.66 -14.95
C LEU A 210 -9.84 14.93 -14.57
N MET A 211 -10.09 15.89 -13.68
CA MET A 211 -11.44 16.29 -13.32
C MET A 211 -12.16 16.99 -14.48
N ASP A 212 -13.48 16.81 -14.56
CA ASP A 212 -14.30 17.45 -15.58
C ASP A 212 -14.27 18.97 -15.41
N GLN A 213 -14.19 19.69 -16.53
CA GLN A 213 -14.19 21.15 -16.51
C GLN A 213 -15.45 21.68 -15.83
N GLY A 214 -15.27 22.56 -14.84
CA GLY A 214 -16.36 23.10 -14.03
C GLY A 214 -16.65 22.33 -12.74
N THR A 215 -15.90 21.26 -12.44
CA THR A 215 -15.91 20.54 -11.16
C THR A 215 -14.62 20.76 -10.38
N ASP A 216 -14.67 20.61 -9.05
CA ASP A 216 -13.49 20.64 -8.19
C ASP A 216 -13.64 19.70 -6.99
N ALA A 217 -12.52 19.37 -6.34
CA ALA A 217 -12.48 18.50 -5.17
C ALA A 217 -12.38 19.30 -3.85
N LYS A 218 -12.75 20.59 -3.84
CA LYS A 218 -12.51 21.48 -2.69
C LYS A 218 -13.20 20.98 -1.44
N ASP A 219 -14.48 20.62 -1.49
CA ASP A 219 -15.22 20.13 -0.33
C ASP A 219 -14.69 18.79 0.20
N VAL A 220 -14.07 18.00 -0.68
CA VAL A 220 -13.37 16.76 -0.29
C VAL A 220 -12.08 17.09 0.46
N LEU A 221 -11.23 17.94 -0.12
CA LEU A 221 -9.92 18.31 0.44
C LEU A 221 -10.06 19.15 1.73
N GLU A 222 -11.12 19.94 1.84
CA GLU A 222 -11.48 20.68 3.05
C GLU A 222 -12.10 19.78 4.13
N ASN A 223 -12.24 18.48 3.87
CA ASN A 223 -12.77 17.47 4.79
C ASN A 223 -14.25 17.69 5.17
N ARG A 224 -15.05 18.24 4.25
CA ARG A 224 -16.48 18.53 4.45
C ARG A 224 -17.39 17.43 3.92
N LEU A 225 -17.06 16.86 2.76
CA LEU A 225 -17.91 15.85 2.09
C LEU A 225 -17.91 14.51 2.83
N LEU A 226 -16.73 13.99 3.19
CA LEU A 226 -16.54 12.75 3.93
C LEU A 226 -15.49 12.99 5.02
N PRO A 227 -15.92 13.48 6.21
CA PRO A 227 -14.99 13.81 7.28
C PRO A 227 -14.21 12.59 7.76
N LEU A 228 -12.89 12.62 7.60
CA LEU A 228 -11.95 11.72 8.25
C LEU A 228 -11.37 12.42 9.49
N ARG A 229 -11.10 11.67 10.55
CA ARG A 229 -10.59 12.26 11.80
C ARG A 229 -9.18 12.76 11.55
N ARG A 230 -8.96 14.07 11.74
CA ARG A 230 -7.62 14.63 11.73
C ARG A 230 -6.87 14.14 12.96
N VAL A 231 -5.60 13.77 12.80
CA VAL A 231 -4.66 13.80 13.93
C VAL A 231 -4.68 15.25 14.42
N PRO A 232 -5.06 15.52 15.68
CA PRO A 232 -5.05 16.88 16.18
C PRO A 232 -3.66 17.48 15.95
N PRO A 233 -3.55 18.76 15.54
CA PRO A 233 -2.25 19.39 15.38
C PRO A 233 -1.48 19.20 16.68
N ILE A 234 -0.23 18.71 16.57
CA ILE A 234 0.67 18.63 17.72
C ILE A 234 0.75 20.06 18.24
N ARG A 235 0.14 20.31 19.40
CA ARG A 235 0.28 21.59 20.10
C ARG A 235 1.76 21.69 20.44
N THR A 236 2.47 22.50 19.66
CA THR A 236 3.76 23.03 20.07
C THR A 236 3.44 24.08 21.12
N GLU A 237 3.30 23.64 22.37
CA GLU A 237 3.39 24.55 23.51
C GLU A 237 4.84 25.06 23.51
N LEU A 238 4.99 26.33 23.11
CA LEU A 238 6.16 27.15 23.41
C LEU A 238 5.99 27.78 24.79
#